data_AF-A0A2T5CB07-F1
#
_entry.id   AF-A0A2T5CB07-F1
#
_cell.length_a   1.000
_cell.length_b   1.000
_cell.length_c   1.000
_cell.angle_alpha   90.00
_cell.angle_beta   90.00
_cell.angle_gamma   90.00
#
_symmetry.space_group_name_H-M   'P 1'
#
loop_
_entity.id
_entity.type
_entity.pdbx_description
1 polymer ?
#
loop_
_entity_poly.entity_id
_entity_poly.type
_entity_poly.pdbx_seq_one_letter_code
_entity_poly.pdbx_strand_id
1 'polypeptide(L)'
;MDMKHTPLNPPDCIARHMPAKPSAISQQPSTAPSPCHGFTLLELIIALTITAMVVVVIYASFALGVRVWERQGSDTEEVRREEAMLRLLERDFAGMAPYTTLWEGASLAFFAGGAKTLFYVTRNGFGALRRQDKALFFVCLFVDQGLKDPEQMGVYLYKVPEPQPGLLREVRRFQASSEAARAVYLPPEALRHQAVRIAEGFDVLDFSFAADTVDPFAGPPGDRPGTQALREPENALELEAWVSKEWPQQVQMLFSREGDEPLRLLLVPGRGAL
;
A
#
# COMPACT_ATOMS: atom_id res chain seq x y z
N MET A 1 24.24 19.93 46.28
CA MET A 1 23.28 21.02 46.03
C MET A 1 21.90 20.38 46.04
N ASP A 2 21.22 20.05 47.12
CA ASP A 2 21.16 20.54 48.51
C ASP A 2 20.75 22.01 48.65
N MET A 3 19.44 22.23 48.73
CA MET A 3 18.73 23.36 49.37
C MET A 3 17.22 22.97 49.36
N LYS A 4 16.62 22.52 50.47
CA LYS A 4 16.24 23.19 51.73
C LYS A 4 14.79 23.74 51.72
N HIS A 5 13.98 23.13 52.61
CA HIS A 5 12.88 23.65 53.47
C HIS A 5 11.62 24.29 52.82
N THR A 6 10.38 23.76 52.94
CA THR A 6 9.38 23.77 54.08
C THR A 6 8.97 25.21 54.50
N PRO A 7 7.70 25.62 54.84
CA PRO A 7 6.55 24.93 55.50
C PRO A 7 5.14 25.18 54.83
N LEU A 8 4.00 24.52 55.10
CA LEU A 8 3.18 24.18 56.31
C LEU A 8 2.15 25.27 56.75
N ASN A 9 0.86 25.09 56.33
CA ASN A 9 -0.46 25.50 56.94
C ASN A 9 -0.74 26.99 57.29
N PRO A 10 -2.00 27.46 57.54
CA PRO A 10 -3.10 26.80 58.28
C PRO A 10 -4.55 27.05 57.74
N PRO A 11 -5.61 26.55 58.43
CA PRO A 11 -7.01 26.65 58.03
C PRO A 11 -7.71 27.85 58.69
N ASP A 12 -8.75 28.41 58.05
CA ASP A 12 -9.61 29.39 58.70
C ASP A 12 -11.08 28.93 58.70
N CYS A 13 -11.44 28.33 59.83
CA CYS A 13 -12.78 28.36 60.39
C CYS A 13 -13.12 29.80 60.77
N ILE A 14 -14.11 30.41 60.12
CA ILE A 14 -14.81 31.58 60.67
C ILE A 14 -16.17 31.13 61.18
N ALA A 15 -16.22 30.82 62.48
CA ALA A 15 -17.42 30.88 63.28
C ALA A 15 -17.71 32.36 63.61
N ARG A 16 -18.91 32.86 63.26
CA ARG A 16 -19.48 34.04 63.90
C ARG A 16 -20.81 33.68 64.55
N HIS A 17 -20.78 33.77 65.86
CA HIS A 17 -21.91 33.70 66.77
C HIS A 17 -22.44 35.13 67.05
N MET A 18 -23.73 35.18 67.40
CA MET A 18 -24.52 36.23 68.10
C MET A 18 -25.25 37.30 67.27
N PRO A 19 -26.39 37.86 67.76
CA PRO A 19 -27.32 37.38 68.81
C PRO A 19 -28.81 37.40 68.39
N ALA A 20 -29.61 36.70 69.19
CA ALA A 20 -31.06 36.63 69.12
C ALA A 20 -31.75 37.99 69.32
N LYS A 21 -32.90 38.18 68.63
CA LYS A 21 -33.95 39.13 69.01
C LYS A 21 -35.33 38.50 68.70
N PRO A 22 -36.36 38.72 69.53
CA PRO A 22 -37.43 37.75 69.74
C PRO A 22 -38.70 38.00 68.92
N SER A 23 -39.38 36.89 68.68
CA SER A 23 -40.83 36.69 68.72
C SER A 23 -41.71 37.63 67.91
N ALA A 24 -42.17 37.13 66.76
CA ALA A 24 -43.53 37.36 66.30
C ALA A 24 -44.10 36.03 65.78
N ILE A 25 -45.09 35.53 66.50
CA ILE A 25 -45.92 34.37 66.17
C ILE A 25 -46.61 34.65 64.83
N SER A 26 -46.28 33.88 63.80
CA SER A 26 -47.15 33.70 62.64
C SER A 26 -47.31 32.20 62.42
N GLN A 27 -48.56 31.77 62.58
CA GLN A 27 -49.17 30.56 62.07
C GLN A 27 -48.64 30.32 60.63
N GLN A 28 -48.25 29.12 60.18
CA GLN A 28 -48.97 27.85 60.12
C GLN A 28 -47.97 26.70 59.84
N PRO A 29 -48.25 25.46 60.25
CA PRO A 29 -47.90 24.30 59.43
C PRO A 29 -49.18 23.51 59.15
N SER A 30 -49.79 23.75 58.00
CA SER A 30 -50.63 22.72 57.40
C SER A 30 -49.66 21.71 56.80
N THR A 31 -49.29 20.70 57.58
CA THR A 31 -48.60 19.50 57.08
C THR A 31 -49.60 18.77 56.19
N ALA A 32 -49.66 19.18 54.92
CA ALA A 32 -50.21 18.32 53.89
C ALA A 32 -49.36 17.04 53.87
N PRO A 33 -49.97 15.84 53.89
CA PRO A 33 -49.22 14.61 53.73
C PRO A 33 -48.46 14.69 52.40
N SER A 34 -47.13 14.62 52.45
CA SER A 34 -46.33 14.41 51.25
C SER A 34 -46.80 13.09 50.66
N PRO A 35 -47.40 13.06 49.46
CA PRO A 35 -47.87 11.80 48.92
C PRO A 35 -46.61 10.97 48.66
N CYS A 36 -46.53 9.82 49.33
CA CYS A 36 -45.52 8.81 49.06
C CYS A 36 -45.84 8.25 47.67
N HIS A 37 -45.37 8.94 46.63
CA HIS A 37 -45.46 8.49 45.25
C HIS A 37 -44.48 7.32 45.09
N GLY A 38 -44.98 6.11 45.33
CA GLY A 38 -44.26 4.90 44.93
C GLY A 38 -44.16 4.85 43.41
N PHE A 39 -43.02 4.39 42.90
CA PHE A 39 -42.86 4.11 41.47
C PHE A 39 -43.93 3.12 41.02
N THR A 40 -44.65 3.46 39.96
CA THR A 40 -45.64 2.54 39.40
C THR A 40 -44.93 1.44 38.61
N LEU A 41 -45.50 0.23 38.61
CA LEU A 41 -44.99 -0.87 37.79
C LEU A 41 -44.91 -0.49 36.29
N LEU A 42 -45.87 0.33 35.84
CA LEU A 42 -45.90 0.87 34.49
C LEU A 42 -44.67 1.74 34.19
N GLU A 43 -44.30 2.62 35.12
CA GLU A 43 -43.15 3.52 35.00
C GLU A 43 -41.83 2.74 34.94
N LEU A 44 -41.71 1.65 35.70
CA LEU A 44 -40.56 0.74 35.62
C LEU A 44 -40.48 0.04 34.25
N ILE A 45 -41.60 -0.47 33.74
CA ILE A 45 -41.64 -1.15 32.44
C ILE A 45 -41.29 -0.18 31.31
N ILE A 46 -41.82 1.04 31.35
CA ILE A 46 -41.50 2.08 30.35
C ILE A 46 -40.03 2.49 30.44
N ALA A 47 -39.48 2.69 31.63
CA ALA A 47 -38.07 3.00 31.80
C ALA A 47 -37.16 1.88 31.26
N LEU A 48 -37.52 0.62 31.52
CA LEU A 48 -36.77 -0.54 31.04
C LEU A 48 -36.84 -0.69 29.51
N THR A 49 -38.01 -0.47 28.90
CA THR A 49 -38.16 -0.55 27.43
C THR A 49 -37.41 0.57 26.73
N ILE A 50 -37.49 1.81 27.23
CA ILE A 50 -36.71 2.93 26.69
C ILE A 50 -35.21 2.63 26.83
N THR A 51 -34.77 2.13 27.98
CA THR A 51 -33.35 1.78 28.20
C THR A 51 -32.89 0.69 27.22
N ALA A 52 -33.67 -0.38 27.06
CA ALA A 52 -33.36 -1.45 26.12
C ALA A 52 -33.29 -0.92 24.68
N MET A 53 -34.22 -0.04 24.29
CA MET A 53 -34.22 0.59 22.97
C MET A 53 -32.96 1.44 22.74
N VAL A 54 -32.57 2.25 23.74
CA VAL A 54 -31.34 3.05 23.69
C VAL A 54 -30.11 2.17 23.52
N VAL A 55 -30.01 1.08 24.30
CA VAL A 55 -28.88 0.14 24.19
C VAL A 55 -28.82 -0.50 22.80
N VAL A 56 -29.96 -0.92 22.23
CA VAL A 56 -30.02 -1.49 20.88
C VAL A 56 -29.57 -0.49 19.82
N VAL A 57 -30.02 0.77 19.92
CA VAL A 57 -29.59 1.83 18.98
C VAL A 57 -28.10 2.07 19.08
N ILE A 58 -27.55 2.19 20.30
CA ILE A 58 -26.11 2.36 20.52
C ILE A 58 -25.33 1.18 19.91
N TYR A 59 -25.75 -0.05 20.19
CA TYR A 59 -25.11 -1.25 19.64
C TYR A 59 -25.15 -1.27 18.11
N ALA A 60 -26.28 -0.95 17.50
CA ALA A 60 -26.42 -0.88 16.05
C ALA A 60 -25.48 0.17 15.45
N SER A 61 -25.37 1.36 16.05
CA SER A 61 -24.45 2.41 15.61
C SER A 61 -22.99 1.96 15.70
N PHE A 62 -22.58 1.29 16.79
CA PHE A 62 -21.23 0.74 16.92
C PHE A 62 -20.95 -0.37 15.90
N ALA A 63 -21.89 -1.29 15.70
CA ALA A 63 -21.74 -2.38 14.74
C ALA A 63 -21.60 -1.85 13.30
N LEU A 64 -22.34 -0.80 12.92
CA LEU A 64 -22.15 -0.12 11.64
C LEU A 64 -20.77 0.57 11.57
N GLY A 65 -20.36 1.28 12.63
CA GLY A 65 -19.06 1.95 12.67
C GLY A 65 -17.89 0.99 12.46
N VAL A 66 -17.91 -0.17 13.10
CA VAL A 66 -16.88 -1.21 12.95
C VAL A 66 -16.84 -1.74 11.52
N ARG A 67 -18.00 -2.06 10.93
CA ARG A 67 -18.08 -2.57 9.55
C ARG A 67 -17.56 -1.56 8.51
N VAL A 68 -17.88 -0.28 8.70
CA VAL A 68 -17.39 0.78 7.82
C VAL A 68 -15.87 0.95 7.96
N TRP A 69 -15.35 0.90 9.19
CA TRP A 69 -13.91 0.98 9.45
C TRP A 69 -13.14 -0.20 8.85
N GLU A 70 -13.65 -1.42 8.98
CA GLU A 70 -13.06 -2.63 8.40
C GLU A 70 -13.01 -2.55 6.87
N ARG A 71 -14.12 -2.12 6.23
CA ARG A 71 -14.20 -1.96 4.78
C ARG A 71 -13.33 -0.82 4.25
N GLN A 72 -13.25 0.28 4.97
CA GLN A 72 -12.38 1.39 4.62
C GLN A 72 -10.90 1.02 4.78
N GLY A 73 -10.56 0.17 5.77
CA GLY A 73 -9.20 -0.30 6.01
C GLY A 73 -8.67 -1.22 4.90
N SER A 74 -9.49 -2.17 4.43
CA SER A 74 -9.10 -3.10 3.36
C SER A 74 -8.80 -2.38 2.05
N ASP A 75 -9.70 -1.49 1.63
CA ASP A 75 -9.57 -0.76 0.35
C ASP A 75 -8.36 0.19 0.40
N THR A 76 -8.08 0.77 1.57
CA THR A 76 -6.93 1.66 1.76
C THR A 76 -5.59 0.90 1.74
N GLU A 77 -5.54 -0.34 2.24
CA GLU A 77 -4.29 -1.12 2.26
C GLU A 77 -3.87 -1.55 0.84
N GLU A 78 -4.82 -1.97 0.01
CA GLU A 78 -4.53 -2.40 -1.36
C GLU A 78 -4.07 -1.23 -2.23
N VAL A 79 -4.76 -0.09 -2.17
CA VAL A 79 -4.35 1.14 -2.87
C VAL A 79 -2.96 1.59 -2.41
N ARG A 80 -2.68 1.56 -1.10
CA ARG A 80 -1.34 1.92 -0.59
C ARG A 80 -0.26 0.94 -1.06
N ARG A 81 -0.56 -0.35 -1.17
CA ARG A 81 0.38 -1.37 -1.65
C ARG A 81 0.65 -1.18 -3.14
N GLU A 82 -0.37 -0.85 -3.91
CA GLU A 82 -0.23 -0.49 -5.32
C GLU A 82 0.63 0.76 -5.50
N GLU A 83 0.32 1.86 -4.79
CA GLU A 83 1.17 3.06 -4.82
C GLU A 83 2.63 2.77 -4.44
N ALA A 84 2.85 1.90 -3.45
CA ALA A 84 4.18 1.47 -3.06
C ALA A 84 4.88 0.67 -4.17
N MET A 85 4.15 -0.22 -4.85
CA MET A 85 4.64 -0.95 -6.03
C MET A 85 5.04 0.02 -7.15
N LEU A 86 4.15 0.94 -7.52
CA LEU A 86 4.39 1.92 -8.57
C LEU A 86 5.65 2.74 -8.29
N ARG A 87 5.76 3.31 -7.08
CA ARG A 87 6.93 4.08 -6.66
C ARG A 87 8.22 3.25 -6.62
N LEU A 88 8.14 1.97 -6.26
CA LEU A 88 9.30 1.08 -6.29
C LEU A 88 9.76 0.86 -7.73
N LEU A 89 8.84 0.49 -8.62
CA LEU A 89 9.15 0.20 -10.03
C LEU A 89 9.64 1.45 -10.76
N GLU A 90 8.99 2.61 -10.58
CA GLU A 90 9.45 3.88 -11.15
C GLU A 90 10.90 4.19 -10.75
N ARG A 91 11.24 4.04 -9.46
CA ARG A 91 12.61 4.28 -8.98
C ARG A 91 13.60 3.24 -9.48
N ASP A 92 13.21 1.98 -9.55
CA ASP A 92 14.05 0.90 -10.05
C ASP A 92 14.38 1.10 -11.53
N PHE A 93 13.38 1.48 -12.33
CA PHE A 93 13.51 1.72 -13.76
C PHE A 93 14.26 3.03 -14.06
N ALA A 94 13.96 4.11 -13.34
CA ALA A 94 14.72 5.36 -13.43
C ALA A 94 16.20 5.14 -13.07
N GLY A 95 16.48 4.27 -12.08
CA GLY A 95 17.82 3.90 -11.65
C GLY A 95 18.51 2.81 -12.49
N MET A 96 17.90 2.32 -13.56
CA MET A 96 18.49 1.25 -14.37
C MET A 96 19.83 1.67 -14.99
N ALA A 97 20.80 0.75 -14.98
CA ALA A 97 22.13 0.96 -15.55
C ALA A 97 22.58 -0.19 -16.47
N PRO A 98 23.20 0.12 -17.63
CA PRO A 98 23.75 -0.90 -18.52
C PRO A 98 24.83 -1.70 -17.80
N TYR A 99 24.70 -3.01 -17.89
CA TYR A 99 25.64 -3.94 -17.30
C TYR A 99 25.89 -5.12 -18.23
N THR A 100 27.15 -5.27 -18.61
CA THR A 100 27.68 -6.42 -19.33
C THR A 100 28.78 -7.06 -18.50
N THR A 101 28.86 -8.38 -18.53
CA THR A 101 29.90 -9.13 -17.82
C THR A 101 30.41 -10.28 -18.67
N LEU A 102 31.65 -10.71 -18.41
CA LEU A 102 32.19 -11.93 -19.01
C LEU A 102 31.87 -13.09 -18.09
N TRP A 103 31.03 -14.01 -18.54
CA TRP A 103 30.63 -15.18 -17.77
C TRP A 103 30.78 -16.43 -18.62
N GLU A 104 31.44 -17.48 -18.12
CA GLU A 104 31.75 -18.71 -18.87
C GLU A 104 32.32 -18.44 -20.28
N GLY A 105 33.22 -17.47 -20.40
CA GLY A 105 33.91 -17.14 -21.66
C GLY A 105 33.08 -16.36 -22.69
N ALA A 106 31.83 -15.98 -22.39
CA ALA A 106 30.99 -15.18 -23.28
C ALA A 106 30.53 -13.87 -22.61
N SER A 107 30.46 -12.80 -23.40
CA SER A 107 29.89 -11.52 -22.96
C SER A 107 28.38 -11.67 -22.78
N LEU A 108 27.91 -11.43 -21.56
CA LEU A 108 26.50 -11.50 -21.18
C LEU A 108 26.01 -10.10 -20.84
N ALA A 109 25.05 -9.58 -21.62
CA ALA A 109 24.26 -8.42 -21.20
C ALA A 109 23.26 -8.88 -20.15
N PHE A 110 23.13 -8.15 -19.04
CA PHE A 110 22.24 -8.58 -17.96
C PHE A 110 20.77 -8.27 -18.25
N PHE A 111 20.51 -7.27 -19.09
CA PHE A 111 19.14 -6.92 -19.47
C PHE A 111 18.51 -8.01 -20.34
N ALA A 112 17.31 -8.46 -19.99
CA ALA A 112 16.47 -9.31 -20.83
C ALA A 112 15.00 -9.22 -20.39
N GLY A 113 14.07 -9.17 -21.33
CA GLY A 113 12.64 -9.03 -21.04
C GLY A 113 11.75 -10.03 -21.77
N GLY A 114 10.62 -10.36 -21.14
CA GLY A 114 9.49 -11.11 -21.69
C GLY A 114 8.20 -10.74 -20.95
N ALA A 115 7.07 -11.30 -21.38
CA ALA A 115 5.75 -10.89 -20.89
C ALA A 115 5.59 -11.07 -19.37
N LYS A 116 6.18 -12.12 -18.79
CA LYS A 116 6.07 -12.44 -17.36
C LYS A 116 7.35 -12.25 -16.55
N THR A 117 8.50 -12.01 -17.19
CA THR A 117 9.80 -11.92 -16.48
C THR A 117 10.74 -10.89 -17.11
N LEU A 118 11.38 -10.08 -16.26
CA LEU A 118 12.40 -9.11 -16.61
C LEU A 118 13.66 -9.30 -15.76
N PHE A 119 14.80 -9.19 -16.41
CA PHE A 119 16.12 -9.12 -15.81
C PHE A 119 16.73 -7.75 -16.10
N TYR A 120 17.22 -7.08 -15.07
CA TYR A 120 17.88 -5.78 -15.23
C TYR A 120 18.81 -5.46 -14.05
N VAL A 121 19.62 -4.42 -14.23
CA VAL A 121 20.48 -3.88 -13.17
C VAL A 121 20.02 -2.47 -12.83
N THR A 122 19.90 -2.16 -11.54
CA THR A 122 19.50 -0.84 -11.05
C THR A 122 20.46 -0.34 -9.96
N ARG A 123 20.61 0.97 -9.86
CA ARG A 123 21.32 1.65 -8.77
C ARG A 123 20.47 1.81 -7.51
N ASN A 124 19.16 1.59 -7.62
CA ASN A 124 18.27 1.70 -6.48
C ASN A 124 18.38 0.44 -5.59
N GLY A 125 18.77 0.60 -4.33
CA GLY A 125 18.83 -0.50 -3.36
C GLY A 125 17.52 -0.77 -2.61
N PHE A 126 16.47 0.03 -2.83
CA PHE A 126 15.18 -0.20 -2.20
C PHE A 126 14.58 -1.53 -2.67
N GLY A 127 14.03 -2.33 -1.74
CA GLY A 127 13.52 -3.68 -2.02
C GLY A 127 14.61 -4.77 -2.15
N ALA A 128 15.89 -4.46 -1.93
CA ALA A 128 16.95 -5.47 -1.94
C ALA A 128 16.95 -6.33 -0.65
N LEU A 129 17.21 -7.63 -0.79
CA LEU A 129 17.28 -8.59 0.33
C LEU A 129 18.34 -8.22 1.38
N ARG A 130 19.39 -7.49 0.97
CA ARG A 130 20.44 -6.97 1.85
C ARG A 130 20.81 -5.55 1.41
N ARG A 131 20.54 -4.57 2.29
CA ARG A 131 20.95 -3.17 2.09
C ARG A 131 22.43 -3.04 2.48
N GLN A 132 23.31 -3.25 1.52
CA GLN A 132 24.75 -3.00 1.65
C GLN A 132 25.09 -1.68 0.94
N ASP A 133 26.24 -1.08 1.25
CA ASP A 133 26.80 0.11 0.58
C ASP A 133 27.25 -0.22 -0.86
N LYS A 134 26.34 -0.75 -1.67
CA LYS A 134 26.57 -1.27 -3.01
C LYS A 134 25.87 -0.37 -4.01
N ALA A 135 26.57 -0.06 -5.09
CA ALA A 135 26.11 0.88 -6.10
C ALA A 135 25.19 0.25 -7.16
N LEU A 136 25.14 -1.08 -7.24
CA LEU A 136 24.38 -1.82 -8.25
C LEU A 136 23.66 -3.00 -7.61
N PHE A 137 22.46 -3.26 -8.10
CA PHE A 137 21.60 -4.36 -7.69
C PHE A 137 21.10 -5.09 -8.94
N PHE A 138 21.19 -6.41 -8.90
CA PHE A 138 20.77 -7.32 -9.95
C PHE A 138 19.36 -7.80 -9.64
N VAL A 139 18.45 -7.60 -10.58
CA VAL A 139 17.03 -7.78 -10.39
C VAL A 139 16.48 -8.84 -11.33
N CYS A 140 15.65 -9.72 -10.79
CA CYS A 140 14.68 -10.51 -11.51
C CYS A 140 13.28 -10.10 -11.02
N LEU A 141 12.55 -9.39 -11.87
CA LEU A 141 11.16 -9.01 -11.66
C LEU A 141 10.30 -9.99 -12.44
N PHE A 142 9.33 -10.63 -11.80
CA PHE A 142 8.50 -11.61 -12.48
C PHE A 142 7.07 -11.61 -11.96
N VAL A 143 6.20 -12.19 -12.76
CA VAL A 143 4.79 -12.36 -12.52
C VAL A 143 4.53 -13.83 -12.28
N ASP A 144 3.85 -14.16 -11.20
CA ASP A 144 3.45 -15.52 -10.88
C ASP A 144 2.07 -15.50 -10.23
N GLN A 145 1.50 -16.67 -9.97
CA GLN A 145 0.22 -16.80 -9.27
C GLN A 145 0.28 -16.16 -7.88
N GLY A 146 -0.86 -15.64 -7.44
CA GLY A 146 -1.09 -15.06 -6.13
C GLY A 146 -1.03 -16.13 -5.05
N LEU A 147 -0.54 -15.74 -3.87
CA LEU A 147 -0.40 -16.68 -2.75
C LEU A 147 -1.74 -16.94 -2.03
N LYS A 148 -2.63 -15.93 -2.05
CA LYS A 148 -3.96 -15.99 -1.42
C LYS A 148 -5.01 -16.59 -2.36
N ASP A 149 -4.92 -16.24 -3.63
CA ASP A 149 -5.80 -16.70 -4.69
C ASP A 149 -4.94 -17.10 -5.90
N PRO A 150 -4.92 -18.40 -6.27
CA PRO A 150 -4.19 -18.88 -7.43
C PRO A 150 -4.72 -18.38 -8.78
N GLU A 151 -5.98 -17.91 -8.84
CA GLU A 151 -6.56 -17.34 -10.05
C GLU A 151 -6.07 -15.91 -10.30
N GLN A 152 -5.63 -15.23 -9.23
CA GLN A 152 -5.06 -13.89 -9.31
C GLN A 152 -3.54 -13.96 -9.50
N MET A 153 -2.98 -12.91 -10.09
CA MET A 153 -1.57 -12.73 -10.35
C MET A 153 -0.92 -11.83 -9.30
N GLY A 154 0.37 -12.05 -9.09
CA GLY A 154 1.22 -11.26 -8.19
C GLY A 154 2.53 -10.87 -8.85
N VAL A 155 3.09 -9.75 -8.37
CA VAL A 155 4.36 -9.20 -8.82
C VAL A 155 5.42 -9.51 -7.76
N TYR A 156 6.50 -10.14 -8.18
CA TYR A 156 7.57 -10.61 -7.32
C TYR A 156 8.92 -10.03 -7.76
N LEU A 157 9.72 -9.64 -6.77
CA LEU A 157 11.01 -8.99 -6.96
C LEU A 157 12.11 -9.77 -6.23
N TYR A 158 12.98 -10.40 -7.00
CA TYR A 158 14.25 -10.90 -6.50
C TYR A 158 15.35 -9.88 -6.77
N LYS A 159 16.02 -9.40 -5.72
CA LYS A 159 16.99 -8.31 -5.82
C LYS A 159 18.19 -8.50 -4.91
N VAL A 160 19.37 -8.58 -5.52
CA VAL A 160 20.64 -8.87 -4.84
C VAL A 160 21.75 -7.90 -5.24
N PRO A 161 22.68 -7.54 -4.33
CA PRO A 161 23.74 -6.57 -4.61
C PRO A 161 24.91 -7.14 -5.45
N GLU A 162 24.95 -8.46 -5.65
CA GLU A 162 26.03 -9.14 -6.36
C GLU A 162 25.43 -10.16 -7.35
N PRO A 163 26.01 -10.29 -8.57
CA PRO A 163 25.48 -11.17 -9.58
C PRO A 163 25.78 -12.62 -9.21
N GLN A 164 24.84 -13.26 -8.52
CA GLN A 164 25.00 -14.66 -8.12
C GLN A 164 25.06 -15.57 -9.36
N PRO A 165 25.89 -16.63 -9.34
CA PRO A 165 26.00 -17.56 -10.49
C PRO A 165 24.68 -18.21 -10.91
N GLY A 166 23.75 -18.41 -9.98
CA GLY A 166 22.41 -18.92 -10.29
C GLY A 166 21.60 -17.92 -11.12
N LEU A 167 21.64 -16.64 -10.76
CA LEU A 167 20.94 -15.58 -11.49
C LEU A 167 21.53 -15.38 -12.90
N LEU A 168 22.87 -15.39 -13.03
CA LEU A 168 23.54 -15.27 -14.33
C LEU A 168 23.20 -16.44 -15.27
N ARG A 169 23.10 -17.66 -14.73
CA ARG A 169 22.63 -18.84 -15.47
C ARG A 169 21.23 -18.64 -16.02
N GLU A 170 20.32 -18.14 -15.20
CA GLU A 170 18.93 -17.91 -15.62
C GLU A 170 18.81 -16.80 -16.66
N VAL A 171 19.57 -15.70 -16.54
CA VAL A 171 19.61 -14.67 -17.59
C VAL A 171 20.06 -15.27 -18.92
N ARG A 172 21.15 -16.06 -18.92
CA ARG A 172 21.62 -16.72 -20.15
C ARG A 172 20.57 -17.69 -20.71
N ARG A 173 19.97 -18.52 -19.85
CA ARG A 173 18.95 -19.49 -20.25
C ARG A 173 17.74 -18.77 -20.87
N PHE A 174 17.29 -17.70 -20.24
CA PHE A 174 16.21 -16.86 -20.73
C PHE A 174 16.55 -16.26 -22.09
N GLN A 175 17.75 -15.67 -22.25
CA GLN A 175 18.20 -15.10 -23.52
C GLN A 175 18.34 -16.14 -24.64
N ALA A 176 18.72 -17.37 -24.32
CA ALA A 176 18.81 -18.47 -25.27
C ALA A 176 17.45 -19.14 -25.58
N SER A 177 16.38 -18.78 -24.87
CA SER A 177 15.06 -19.39 -25.03
C SER A 177 14.31 -18.81 -26.22
N SER A 178 13.46 -19.64 -26.84
CA SER A 178 12.55 -19.18 -27.89
C SER A 178 11.58 -18.13 -27.35
N GLU A 179 10.99 -17.35 -28.24
CA GLU A 179 9.99 -16.34 -27.90
C GLU A 179 8.82 -16.92 -27.10
N ALA A 180 8.22 -18.01 -27.60
CA ALA A 180 7.13 -18.70 -26.91
C ALA A 180 7.53 -19.16 -25.50
N ALA A 181 8.77 -19.63 -25.32
CA ALA A 181 9.28 -20.02 -24.02
C ALA A 181 9.51 -18.82 -23.09
N ARG A 182 9.93 -17.66 -23.62
CA ARG A 182 10.10 -16.42 -22.84
C ARG A 182 8.78 -15.79 -22.41
N ALA A 183 7.73 -15.92 -23.23
CA ALA A 183 6.40 -15.39 -22.93
C ALA A 183 5.81 -15.98 -21.64
N VAL A 184 6.09 -17.26 -21.37
CA VAL A 184 5.61 -17.99 -20.19
C VAL A 184 6.72 -18.34 -19.21
N TYR A 185 7.89 -17.73 -19.34
CA TYR A 185 9.04 -18.08 -18.51
C TYR A 185 8.79 -17.66 -17.06
N LEU A 186 9.01 -18.61 -16.15
CA LEU A 186 9.06 -18.40 -14.71
C LEU A 186 10.46 -18.73 -14.18
N PRO A 187 11.02 -17.91 -13.29
CA PRO A 187 12.28 -18.22 -12.64
C PRO A 187 12.21 -19.53 -11.84
N PRO A 188 13.34 -20.25 -11.65
CA PRO A 188 13.39 -21.45 -10.84
C PRO A 188 12.94 -21.19 -9.39
N GLU A 189 12.41 -22.23 -8.76
CA GLU A 189 11.84 -22.18 -7.40
C GLU A 189 12.79 -21.55 -6.36
N ALA A 190 14.09 -21.82 -6.48
CA ALA A 190 15.11 -21.24 -5.60
C ALA A 190 15.18 -19.70 -5.64
N LEU A 191 14.90 -19.09 -6.81
CA LEU A 191 14.79 -17.63 -6.94
C LEU A 191 13.43 -17.14 -6.43
N ARG A 192 12.35 -17.86 -6.75
CA ARG A 192 10.99 -17.50 -6.33
C ARG A 192 10.83 -17.47 -4.81
N HIS A 193 11.40 -18.45 -4.09
CA HIS A 193 11.39 -18.49 -2.62
C HIS A 193 12.15 -17.34 -1.96
N GLN A 194 13.11 -16.74 -2.66
CA GLN A 194 13.86 -15.59 -2.16
C GLN A 194 13.27 -14.25 -2.64
N ALA A 195 12.29 -14.28 -3.54
CA ALA A 195 11.69 -13.07 -4.07
C ALA A 195 10.75 -12.43 -3.05
N VAL A 196 10.78 -11.11 -2.99
CA VAL A 196 9.83 -10.32 -2.21
C VAL A 196 8.61 -10.05 -3.08
N ARG A 197 7.43 -10.42 -2.60
CA ARG A 197 6.18 -10.06 -3.24
C ARG A 197 5.89 -8.58 -3.03
N ILE A 198 5.73 -7.82 -4.12
CA ILE A 198 5.46 -6.38 -4.07
C ILE A 198 3.95 -6.11 -4.04
N ALA A 199 3.19 -6.80 -4.89
CA ALA A 199 1.73 -6.67 -4.98
C ALA A 199 1.09 -7.98 -5.45
N GLU A 200 -0.21 -8.14 -5.20
CA GLU A 200 -1.04 -9.29 -5.57
C GLU A 200 -2.47 -8.83 -5.83
N GLY A 201 -3.28 -9.68 -6.46
CA GLY A 201 -4.70 -9.45 -6.66
C GLY A 201 -5.08 -8.94 -8.05
N PHE A 202 -4.26 -9.24 -9.06
CA PHE A 202 -4.48 -8.77 -10.43
C PHE A 202 -5.04 -9.90 -11.31
N ASP A 203 -6.04 -9.61 -12.15
CA ASP A 203 -6.57 -10.59 -13.10
C ASP A 203 -5.68 -10.69 -14.34
N VAL A 204 -5.22 -9.53 -14.81
CA VAL A 204 -4.29 -9.39 -15.92
C VAL A 204 -3.04 -8.71 -15.38
N LEU A 205 -1.87 -9.25 -15.73
CA LEU A 205 -0.60 -8.62 -15.40
C LEU A 205 0.51 -9.07 -16.37
N ASP A 206 0.97 -8.16 -17.22
CA ASP A 206 1.93 -8.44 -18.29
C ASP A 206 2.84 -7.25 -18.58
N PHE A 207 4.05 -7.55 -19.05
CA PHE A 207 5.03 -6.58 -19.49
C PHE A 207 5.13 -6.52 -21.02
N SER A 208 5.30 -5.31 -21.54
CA SER A 208 5.63 -5.08 -22.94
C SER A 208 6.73 -4.02 -23.07
N PHE A 209 7.37 -3.95 -24.24
CA PHE A 209 8.60 -3.18 -24.46
C PHE A 209 8.48 -2.39 -25.76
N ALA A 210 9.01 -1.17 -25.79
CA ALA A 210 9.05 -0.33 -26.99
C ALA A 210 10.45 0.21 -27.26
N ALA A 211 10.85 0.18 -28.54
CA ALA A 211 12.11 0.71 -29.06
C ALA A 211 12.15 2.24 -29.01
N ASP A 212 11.00 2.85 -29.29
CA ASP A 212 10.85 4.29 -29.45
C ASP A 212 10.17 4.89 -28.23
N THR A 213 10.61 6.07 -27.80
CA THR A 213 9.85 6.89 -26.84
C THR A 213 8.57 7.36 -27.51
N VAL A 214 7.43 6.79 -27.11
CA VAL A 214 6.14 7.43 -27.33
C VAL A 214 6.08 8.63 -26.38
N ASP A 215 5.93 9.85 -26.91
CA ASP A 215 5.77 11.04 -26.07
C ASP A 215 4.43 10.95 -25.32
N PRO A 216 4.43 10.80 -23.98
CA PRO A 216 3.19 10.70 -23.21
C PRO A 216 2.41 12.03 -23.20
N PHE A 217 3.03 13.14 -23.66
CA PHE A 217 2.44 14.47 -23.76
C PHE A 217 2.05 14.88 -25.18
N ALA A 218 2.14 13.97 -26.16
CA ALA A 218 1.52 14.16 -27.46
C ALA A 218 -0.02 14.06 -27.34
N GLY A 219 -0.62 15.03 -26.65
CA GLY A 219 -2.07 15.19 -26.60
C GLY A 219 -2.64 15.37 -28.02
N PRO A 220 -3.94 15.14 -28.24
CA PRO A 220 -4.61 15.85 -29.32
C PRO A 220 -4.57 17.36 -29.00
N PRO A 221 -4.72 18.26 -30.00
CA PRO A 221 -4.76 19.70 -29.72
C PRO A 221 -5.95 20.00 -28.78
N GLY A 222 -5.66 20.30 -27.50
CA GLY A 222 -6.63 20.44 -26.39
C GLY A 222 -6.99 19.10 -25.74
N ASP A 223 -7.09 18.91 -24.42
CA ASP A 223 -7.52 19.83 -23.35
C ASP A 223 -7.14 19.23 -21.95
N ARG A 224 -6.91 20.12 -20.96
CA ARG A 224 -6.89 20.01 -19.46
C ARG A 224 -5.93 19.06 -18.67
N PRO A 225 -5.37 19.54 -17.52
CA PRO A 225 -4.45 18.79 -16.65
C PRO A 225 -5.17 18.04 -15.51
N GLY A 226 -4.66 16.85 -15.14
CA GLY A 226 -4.92 16.25 -13.83
C GLY A 226 -5.29 14.77 -13.81
N THR A 227 -5.67 14.17 -14.93
CA THR A 227 -5.84 12.70 -15.06
C THR A 227 -5.48 12.33 -16.50
N GLN A 228 -4.21 12.08 -16.78
CA GLN A 228 -3.83 11.56 -18.10
C GLN A 228 -4.12 10.06 -18.10
N ALA A 229 -5.33 9.72 -18.55
CA ALA A 229 -5.57 8.40 -19.14
C ALA A 229 -4.54 8.23 -20.25
N LEU A 230 -3.54 7.37 -20.03
CA LEU A 230 -2.55 7.06 -21.04
C LEU A 230 -3.29 6.54 -22.28
N ARG A 231 -3.25 7.32 -23.37
CA ARG A 231 -3.71 6.92 -24.69
C ARG A 231 -3.14 5.55 -25.04
N GLU A 232 -3.97 4.67 -25.61
CA GLU A 232 -3.45 3.53 -26.36
C GLU A 232 -2.48 4.06 -27.42
N PRO A 233 -1.25 3.53 -27.52
CA PRO A 233 -0.51 3.71 -28.74
C PRO A 233 -1.34 3.06 -29.84
N GLU A 234 -1.67 3.80 -30.90
CA GLU A 234 -2.41 3.30 -32.07
C GLU A 234 -1.75 2.04 -32.68
N ASN A 235 -0.48 1.78 -32.31
CA ASN A 235 0.24 0.54 -32.52
C ASN A 235 0.65 -0.08 -31.17
N ALA A 236 -0.17 -0.98 -30.61
CA ALA A 236 0.35 -1.98 -29.67
C ALA A 236 1.33 -2.87 -30.45
N LEU A 237 2.62 -2.55 -30.37
CA LEU A 237 3.65 -3.19 -31.17
C LEU A 237 3.72 -4.68 -30.84
N GLU A 238 3.57 -5.53 -31.87
CA GLU A 238 3.81 -6.96 -31.77
C GLU A 238 5.23 -7.21 -31.25
N LEU A 239 5.34 -8.12 -30.27
CA LEU A 239 6.53 -8.39 -29.48
C LEU A 239 7.70 -8.90 -30.34
N GLU A 240 8.54 -8.02 -30.88
CA GLU A 240 9.92 -8.39 -31.17
C GLU A 240 10.66 -8.55 -29.84
N ALA A 241 10.57 -9.76 -29.28
CA ALA A 241 10.96 -10.12 -27.93
C ALA A 241 12.40 -9.71 -27.59
N TRP A 242 12.56 -8.69 -26.74
CA TRP A 242 13.82 -8.01 -26.45
C TRP A 242 14.84 -8.86 -25.68
N VAL A 243 15.60 -9.61 -26.45
CA VAL A 243 16.98 -10.03 -26.15
C VAL A 243 17.85 -9.25 -27.12
N SER A 244 17.96 -7.95 -26.90
CA SER A 244 18.80 -7.07 -27.69
C SER A 244 19.90 -6.49 -26.79
N LYS A 245 21.05 -6.20 -27.38
CA LYS A 245 22.15 -5.52 -26.68
C LYS A 245 21.78 -4.06 -26.37
N GLU A 246 20.76 -3.54 -27.04
CA GLU A 246 20.24 -2.18 -26.94
C GLU A 246 19.09 -2.13 -25.94
N TRP A 247 18.99 -1.00 -25.26
CA TRP A 247 18.07 -0.82 -24.15
C TRP A 247 16.68 -0.42 -24.67
N PRO A 248 15.58 -0.93 -24.09
CA PRO A 248 14.27 -0.38 -24.42
C PRO A 248 14.24 1.06 -23.93
N GLN A 249 13.74 1.96 -24.79
CA GLN A 249 13.46 3.34 -24.37
C GLN A 249 12.28 3.38 -23.40
N GLN A 250 11.43 2.35 -23.42
CA GLN A 250 10.20 2.28 -22.68
C GLN A 250 9.80 0.84 -22.36
N VAL A 251 9.38 0.61 -21.12
CA VAL A 251 8.73 -0.62 -20.66
C VAL A 251 7.33 -0.27 -20.19
N GLN A 252 6.34 -1.02 -20.63
CA GLN A 252 4.96 -0.87 -20.18
C GLN A 252 4.58 -2.08 -19.33
N MET A 253 3.80 -1.83 -18.28
CA MET A 253 3.19 -2.87 -17.46
C MET A 253 1.68 -2.68 -17.52
N LEU A 254 0.99 -3.65 -18.11
CA LEU A 254 -0.46 -3.71 -18.17
C LEU A 254 -0.95 -4.50 -16.95
N PHE A 255 -1.90 -3.95 -16.20
CA PHE A 255 -2.51 -4.66 -15.10
C PHE A 255 -3.98 -4.27 -14.89
N SER A 256 -4.80 -5.20 -14.41
CA SER A 256 -6.20 -4.95 -14.03
C SER A 256 -6.58 -5.77 -12.81
N ARG A 257 -7.63 -5.37 -12.11
CA ARG A 257 -8.26 -6.11 -11.01
C ARG A 257 -9.71 -6.40 -11.36
N GLU A 258 -10.34 -7.29 -10.59
CA GLU A 258 -11.72 -7.68 -10.82
C GLU A 258 -12.66 -6.46 -10.80
N GLY A 259 -13.28 -6.19 -11.95
CA GLY A 259 -14.22 -5.07 -12.11
C GLY A 259 -13.59 -3.72 -12.47
N ASP A 260 -12.26 -3.62 -12.54
CA ASP A 260 -11.54 -2.41 -12.92
C ASP A 260 -11.11 -2.43 -14.40
N GLU A 261 -11.08 -1.24 -15.02
CA GLU A 261 -10.48 -1.05 -16.33
C GLU A 261 -8.97 -1.30 -16.28
N PRO A 262 -8.37 -1.91 -17.33
CA PRO A 262 -6.94 -2.18 -17.35
C PRO A 262 -6.11 -0.90 -17.34
N LEU A 263 -5.21 -0.79 -16.36
CA LEU A 263 -4.26 0.30 -16.21
C LEU A 263 -2.94 -0.05 -16.89
N ARG A 264 -2.28 0.98 -17.44
CA ARG A 264 -0.95 0.88 -18.04
C ARG A 264 0.02 1.77 -17.29
N LEU A 265 1.04 1.16 -16.70
CA LEU A 265 2.16 1.88 -16.13
C LEU A 265 3.28 2.02 -17.16
N LEU A 266 3.71 3.26 -17.36
CA LEU A 266 4.83 3.61 -18.22
C LEU A 266 6.12 3.73 -17.41
N LEU A 267 7.09 2.87 -17.69
CA LEU A 267 8.40 2.87 -17.05
C LEU A 267 9.47 3.24 -18.07
N VAL A 268 10.28 4.25 -17.76
CA VAL A 268 11.34 4.74 -18.66
C VAL A 268 12.72 4.37 -18.08
N PRO A 269 13.42 3.39 -18.68
CA PRO A 269 14.73 2.96 -18.20
C PRO A 269 15.77 4.07 -18.28
N GLY A 270 16.58 4.24 -17.24
CA GLY A 270 17.79 5.08 -17.28
C GLY A 270 17.55 6.59 -17.34
N ARG A 271 16.30 7.07 -17.43
CA ARG A 271 15.94 8.47 -17.14
C ARG A 271 15.76 8.65 -15.63
N GLY A 272 16.87 8.55 -14.91
CA GLY A 272 16.95 9.07 -13.55
C GLY A 272 16.67 10.57 -13.59
N ALA A 273 15.74 11.06 -12.77
CA ALA A 273 15.56 12.48 -12.54
C ALA A 273 16.93 13.11 -12.22
N LEU A 274 17.39 14.01 -13.09
CA LEU A 274 18.44 14.97 -12.78
C LEU A 274 17.94 15.93 -11.70
#